data_AF-A0A257LQ46-F1
#
_entry.id   AF-A0A257LQ46-F1
#
_cell.length_a   1.000
_cell.length_b   1.000
_cell.length_c   1.000
_cell.angle_alpha   90.00
_cell.angle_beta   90.00
_cell.angle_gamma   90.00
#
_symmetry.space_group_name_H-M   'P 1'
#
loop_
_entity.id
_entity.type
_entity.pdbx_description
1 polymer ?
#
loop_
_entity_poly.entity_id
_entity_poly.type
_entity_poly.pdbx_seq_one_letter_code
_entity_poly.pdbx_strand_id
1 'polypeptide(L)' 'FSYFVDPSFNIPGYYFAVGGTNHAWIEAAKKGGPPVSGHHSGLFKIDPEPSVRLGTEAMTAAVIELLKP' A
#
# COMPACT_ATOMS: atom_id res chain seq x y z
N PHE A 1 2.86 -4.30 11.65
CA PHE A 1 1.66 -3.74 11.01
C PHE A 1 0.38 -4.46 11.42
N SER A 2 0.33 -5.80 11.47
CA SER A 2 -0.87 -6.57 11.85
C SER A 2 -1.24 -6.56 13.34
N TYR A 3 -0.40 -6.01 14.23
CA TYR A 3 -0.68 -5.95 15.67
C TYR A 3 -2.03 -5.29 16.01
N PHE A 4 -2.45 -4.28 15.24
CA PHE A 4 -3.71 -3.57 15.44
C PHE A 4 -4.96 -4.26 14.84
N VAL A 5 -4.80 -5.43 14.23
CA VAL A 5 -5.92 -6.28 13.79
C VAL A 5 -5.95 -7.62 14.56
N ASP A 6 -5.22 -7.71 15.67
CA ASP A 6 -5.17 -8.92 16.50
C ASP A 6 -6.54 -9.13 17.20
N PRO A 7 -7.19 -10.30 16.97
CA PRO A 7 -8.52 -10.56 17.49
C PRO A 7 -8.56 -10.63 19.03
N SER A 8 -7.43 -10.84 19.71
CA SER A 8 -7.38 -10.91 21.18
C SER A 8 -7.77 -9.60 21.86
N PHE A 9 -7.66 -8.46 21.17
CA PHE A 9 -8.07 -7.16 21.70
C PHE A 9 -9.57 -6.87 21.52
N ASN A 10 -10.31 -7.69 20.75
CA ASN A 10 -11.73 -7.50 20.46
C ASN A 10 -12.08 -6.11 19.88
N ILE A 11 -11.14 -5.51 19.15
CA ILE A 11 -11.31 -4.26 18.41
C ILE A 11 -11.30 -4.59 16.92
N PRO A 12 -12.40 -4.35 16.17
CA PRO A 12 -12.41 -4.56 14.73
C PRO A 12 -11.37 -3.67 14.04
N GLY A 13 -10.41 -4.30 13.38
CA GLY A 13 -9.37 -3.63 12.61
C GLY A 13 -9.34 -4.13 11.18
N TYR A 14 -8.89 -3.27 10.25
CA TYR A 14 -8.74 -3.61 8.85
C TYR A 14 -7.37 -3.17 8.34
N TYR A 15 -6.73 -4.03 7.55
CA TYR A 15 -5.45 -3.75 6.90
C TYR A 15 -5.61 -3.89 5.39
N PHE A 16 -5.17 -2.89 4.63
CA PHE A 16 -5.22 -2.89 3.17
C PHE A 16 -3.94 -2.35 2.57
N ALA A 17 -3.68 -2.75 1.33
CA ALA A 17 -2.52 -2.31 0.56
C ALA A 17 -2.97 -1.32 -0.52
N VAL A 18 -2.24 -0.21 -0.66
CA VAL A 18 -2.48 0.81 -1.71
C VAL A 18 -1.51 0.70 -2.89
N GLY A 19 -0.54 -0.20 -2.80
CA GLY A 19 0.51 -0.37 -3.81
C GLY A 19 1.55 0.75 -3.76
N GLY A 20 2.35 0.84 -4.82
CA GLY A 20 3.31 1.93 -4.97
C GLY A 20 4.38 1.70 -6.04
N THR A 21 4.56 0.49 -6.54
CA THR A 21 5.44 0.24 -7.68
C THR A 21 4.83 0.80 -8.96
N ASN A 22 5.57 1.66 -9.67
CA ASN A 22 5.13 2.17 -10.97
C ASN A 22 4.87 1.00 -11.96
N HIS A 23 3.73 1.03 -12.64
CA HIS A 23 3.33 -0.01 -13.60
C HIS A 23 4.36 -0.18 -14.74
N ALA A 24 4.97 0.91 -15.21
CA ALA A 24 5.99 0.87 -16.27
C ALA A 24 7.24 0.09 -15.83
N TRP A 25 7.59 0.08 -14.55
CA TRP A 25 8.73 -0.70 -14.03
C TRP A 25 8.41 -2.19 -14.04
N ILE A 26 7.17 -2.55 -13.70
CA ILE A 26 6.68 -3.94 -13.76
C ILE A 26 6.71 -4.44 -15.20
N GLU A 27 6.23 -3.64 -16.15
CA GLU A 27 6.23 -3.98 -17.57
C GLU A 27 7.64 -4.05 -18.15
N ALA A 28 8.55 -3.16 -17.73
CA ALA A 28 9.95 -3.25 -18.12
C ALA A 28 10.61 -4.54 -17.61
N ALA A 29 10.40 -4.91 -16.35
CA ALA A 29 10.92 -6.14 -15.76
C ALA A 29 10.43 -7.38 -16.50
N LYS A 30 9.14 -7.43 -16.87
CA LYS A 30 8.56 -8.53 -17.67
C LYS A 30 9.20 -8.66 -19.05
N LYS A 31 9.71 -7.57 -19.63
CA LYS A 31 10.39 -7.52 -20.92
C LYS A 31 11.91 -7.75 -20.82
N GLY A 32 12.40 -8.20 -19.68
CA GLY A 32 13.84 -8.45 -19.44
C GLY A 32 14.63 -7.23 -18.97
N GLY A 33 13.95 -6.15 -18.59
CA GLY A 33 14.56 -5.00 -17.93
C GLY A 33 14.92 -5.26 -16.47
N PRO A 34 15.37 -4.22 -15.72
CA PRO A 34 15.75 -4.36 -14.32
C PRO A 34 14.63 -4.96 -13.45
N PRO A 35 14.96 -5.83 -12.47
CA PRO A 35 13.95 -6.43 -11.61
C PRO A 35 13.32 -5.39 -10.68
N VAL A 36 12.02 -5.54 -10.40
CA VAL A 36 11.36 -4.81 -9.32
C VAL A 36 11.75 -5.48 -8.00
N SER A 37 12.47 -4.77 -7.14
CA SER A 37 12.89 -5.28 -5.83
C SER A 37 11.70 -5.39 -4.88
N GLY A 38 11.72 -6.41 -4.02
CA GLY A 38 10.67 -6.64 -3.03
C GLY A 38 10.82 -5.78 -1.78
N HIS A 39 9.75 -5.75 -0.97
CA HIS A 39 9.77 -5.17 0.38
C HIS A 39 10.91 -5.77 1.22
N HIS A 40 11.50 -4.96 2.10
CA HIS A 40 12.62 -5.31 2.99
C HIS A 40 14.00 -5.44 2.30
N SER A 41 14.11 -5.07 1.03
CA SER A 41 15.41 -4.86 0.38
C SER A 41 15.87 -3.40 0.50
N GLY A 42 17.18 -3.16 0.54
CA GLY A 42 17.75 -1.81 0.42
C GLY A 42 17.58 -1.18 -0.98
N LEU A 43 16.97 -1.89 -1.91
CA LEU A 43 16.72 -1.49 -3.30
C LEU A 43 15.24 -1.19 -3.57
N PHE A 44 14.36 -1.43 -2.60
CA PHE A 44 12.93 -1.19 -2.74
C PHE A 44 12.66 0.28 -3.00
N LYS A 45 11.80 0.56 -3.98
CA LYS A 45 11.37 1.92 -4.32
C LYS A 45 9.91 1.94 -4.76
N ILE A 46 9.28 3.07 -4.54
CA ILE A 46 7.91 3.39 -4.95
C ILE A 46 7.93 4.55 -5.97
N ASP A 47 6.82 4.74 -6.66
CA ASP A 47 6.47 5.97 -7.35
C ASP A 47 5.91 6.97 -6.33
N PRO A 48 6.70 7.95 -5.87
CA PRO A 48 6.46 8.61 -4.58
C PRO A 48 5.16 9.43 -4.56
N GLU A 49 4.93 10.28 -5.57
CA GLU A 49 3.76 11.16 -5.59
C GLU A 49 2.43 10.37 -5.66
N PRO A 50 2.19 9.47 -6.64
CA PRO A 50 0.92 8.76 -6.70
C PRO A 50 0.72 7.82 -5.51
N SER A 51 1.79 7.22 -4.96
CA SER A 51 1.67 6.33 -3.80
C SER A 51 1.21 7.07 -2.54
N VAL A 52 1.80 8.24 -2.26
CA VAL A 52 1.47 9.02 -1.06
C VAL A 52 0.06 9.63 -1.19
N ARG A 53 -0.28 10.16 -2.36
CA ARG A 53 -1.62 10.71 -2.59
C ARG A 53 -2.71 9.65 -2.48
N LEU A 54 -2.53 8.50 -3.16
CA LEU A 54 -3.50 7.41 -3.09
C LEU A 54 -3.65 6.85 -1.66
N GLY A 55 -2.55 6.70 -0.92
CA GLY A 55 -2.59 6.30 0.49
C GLY A 55 -3.43 7.25 1.35
N THR A 56 -3.22 8.55 1.17
CA THR A 56 -3.98 9.59 1.90
C THR A 56 -5.45 9.54 1.53
N GLU A 57 -5.77 9.53 0.23
CA GLU A 57 -7.14 9.51 -0.27
C GLU A 57 -7.90 8.25 0.18
N ALA A 58 -7.26 7.07 0.12
CA ALA A 58 -7.86 5.81 0.55
C ALA A 58 -8.17 5.80 2.05
N MET A 59 -7.24 6.26 2.90
CA MET A 59 -7.48 6.37 4.35
C MET A 59 -8.59 7.38 4.67
N THR A 60 -8.58 8.55 4.02
CA THR A 60 -9.62 9.57 4.20
C THR A 60 -10.99 9.04 3.78
N ALA A 61 -11.09 8.40 2.61
CA ALA A 61 -12.34 7.82 2.13
C ALA A 61 -12.87 6.74 3.09
N ALA A 62 -11.99 5.85 3.60
CA ALA A 62 -12.37 4.83 4.55
C ALA A 62 -12.95 5.41 5.85
N VAL A 63 -12.34 6.46 6.39
CA VAL A 63 -12.83 7.13 7.61
C VAL A 63 -14.13 7.88 7.36
N ILE A 64 -14.27 8.58 6.23
CA ILE A 64 -15.53 9.26 5.86
C ILE A 64 -16.67 8.25 5.78
N GLU A 65 -16.44 7.10 5.14
CA GLU A 65 -17.43 6.02 5.05
C GLU A 65 -17.81 5.48 6.43
N LEU A 66 -16.80 5.20 7.27
CA LEU A 66 -17.00 4.63 8.60
C LEU A 66 -17.78 5.55 9.55
N LEU A 67 -17.61 6.87 9.41
CA LEU A 67 -18.19 7.87 10.30
C LEU A 67 -19.51 8.47 9.78
N LYS A 68 -20.12 7.90 8.74
CA LYS A 68 -21.44 8.35 8.26
C LYS A 68 -22.51 8.22 9.35
N PRO A 69 -23.52 9.12 9.39
CA PRO A 69 -24.63 9.04 10.34
C PRO A 69 -25.49 7.79 10.18
#